data_AF-A0AAD5B122-F1
#
_entry.id   AF-A0AAD5B122-F1
#
_cell.length_a   1.000
_cell.length_b   1.000
_cell.length_c   1.000
_cell.angle_alpha   90.00
_cell.angle_beta   90.00
_cell.angle_gamma   90.00
#
_symmetry.space_group_name_H-M   'P 1'
#
loop_
_entity.id
_entity.type
_entity.pdbx_description
1 polymer ?
#
loop_
_entity_poly.entity_id
_entity_poly.type
_entity_poly.pdbx_seq_one_letter_code
_entity_poly.pdbx_strand_id
1 'polypeptide(L)'
;MVDSLLLGVEGIKKTVLYGGTSEIPKFITGSKVTFHFRTMLCNDDRTVLDDSKKVGMPMEVVIGNMFKLDVWETLLKSMRIGEVAEFWCDIIHTGLYPMVAKSLRRIAEGKDPVDWHIHTCGMANMFAFHTLGYEDLDELHKEPQPLIFVLELLKVQQPNEYHRESWAMNDEERLKAVPVLHGHGNKLYKQGRFEEATNKYKEAILCIKNVQSKEKAWEAPWLKLEKVANTLTLNYCQCLLRMQEYYEVIEHTSDIINQHPGVMKAFYLRGKAHIEVWNEAEARADFQRVLDLDPSMKKLVKKELAVLNMRMEEKREEDREKYKGMFTSTTTGKTITEQIQALGNRIQETVEQAPTEQETALKETPEKDKLVKNTLNEVSVKQNVPEQNDPVEKTIEQETLEKDSLEQEIAKNKNPVLATPVQNEILKNTNLEQKTLKIEPPENGTLSNEPPKQENLENESPEQETIGNETPENE
;
A
#
# COMPACT_ATOMS: atom_id res chain seq x y z
N MET A 1 29.83 -44.68 -9.12
CA MET A 1 30.00 -43.21 -9.20
C MET A 1 29.80 -42.71 -7.78
N VAL A 2 30.80 -42.07 -7.18
CA VAL A 2 30.68 -41.55 -5.81
C VAL A 2 29.85 -40.27 -5.89
N ASP A 3 28.74 -40.22 -5.17
CA ASP A 3 27.82 -39.08 -5.12
C ASP A 3 28.58 -37.82 -4.71
N SER A 4 28.78 -36.92 -5.66
CA SER A 4 29.38 -35.62 -5.43
C SER A 4 28.30 -34.69 -4.86
N LEU A 5 28.12 -34.70 -3.55
CA LEU A 5 27.21 -33.78 -2.87
C LEU A 5 27.93 -32.45 -2.63
N LEU A 6 27.62 -31.42 -3.42
CA LEU A 6 28.08 -30.07 -3.12
C LEU A 6 27.18 -29.50 -2.01
N LEU A 7 27.74 -29.26 -0.83
CA LEU A 7 27.01 -28.73 0.34
C LEU A 7 25.77 -29.57 0.72
N GLY A 8 25.78 -30.89 0.45
CA GLY A 8 24.66 -31.78 0.75
C GLY A 8 23.52 -31.75 -0.27
N VAL A 9 23.69 -31.05 -1.41
CA VAL A 9 22.70 -31.01 -2.49
C VAL A 9 23.08 -32.04 -3.57
N GLU A 10 22.12 -32.91 -3.90
CA GLU A 10 22.25 -33.94 -4.94
C GLU A 10 22.27 -33.31 -6.34
N GLY A 11 22.86 -33.99 -7.33
CA GLY A 11 22.77 -33.56 -8.73
C GLY A 11 23.65 -32.37 -9.11
N ILE A 12 24.68 -32.05 -8.31
CA ILE A 12 25.62 -30.95 -8.58
C ILE A 12 27.06 -31.45 -8.55
N LYS A 13 27.83 -31.22 -9.62
CA LYS A 13 29.26 -31.51 -9.70
C LYS A 13 30.04 -30.23 -9.91
N LYS A 14 30.94 -29.89 -8.98
CA LYS A 14 31.80 -28.71 -9.06
C LYS A 14 33.21 -29.09 -9.51
N THR A 15 33.73 -28.35 -10.47
CA THR A 15 35.13 -28.39 -10.92
C THR A 15 35.70 -26.99 -10.86
N VAL A 16 36.71 -26.76 -10.03
CA VAL A 16 37.37 -25.44 -9.93
C VAL A 16 38.35 -25.29 -11.09
N LEU A 17 38.12 -24.29 -11.95
CA LEU A 17 38.99 -23.97 -13.09
C LEU A 17 40.09 -22.98 -12.68
N TYR A 18 39.77 -22.06 -11.77
CA TYR A 18 40.71 -21.13 -11.16
C TYR A 18 40.33 -20.91 -9.69
N GLY A 19 41.29 -21.11 -8.78
CA GLY A 19 41.02 -21.19 -7.33
C GLY A 19 40.63 -19.89 -6.62
N GLY A 20 40.73 -18.75 -7.30
CA GLY A 20 40.44 -17.45 -6.70
C GLY A 20 41.42 -17.04 -5.61
N THR A 21 41.03 -16.04 -4.83
CA THR A 21 41.79 -15.48 -3.71
C THR A 21 40.97 -15.56 -2.44
N SER A 22 41.65 -15.54 -1.29
CA SER A 22 41.03 -15.46 0.04
C SER A 22 40.30 -16.73 0.49
N GLU A 23 39.82 -16.72 1.73
CA GLU A 23 38.88 -17.71 2.26
C GLU A 23 37.49 -17.55 1.64
N ILE A 24 36.66 -18.60 1.72
CA ILE A 24 35.27 -18.53 1.26
C ILE A 24 34.55 -17.42 2.07
N PRO A 25 33.94 -16.41 1.42
CA PRO A 25 33.25 -15.34 2.13
C PRO A 25 32.10 -15.85 3.01
N LYS A 26 31.75 -15.06 4.03
CA LYS A 26 30.51 -15.30 4.78
C LYS A 26 29.32 -14.78 3.99
N PHE A 27 28.52 -15.70 3.45
CA PHE A 27 27.27 -15.40 2.76
C PHE A 27 26.12 -15.38 3.77
N ILE A 28 25.82 -14.21 4.34
CA ILE A 28 24.63 -14.03 5.19
C ILE A 28 23.43 -13.58 4.36
N THR A 29 22.21 -13.80 4.87
CA THR A 29 20.98 -13.35 4.20
C THR A 29 21.04 -11.87 3.89
N GLY A 30 20.75 -11.57 2.63
CA GLY A 30 20.86 -10.32 1.92
C GLY A 30 22.28 -9.77 1.75
N SER A 31 23.27 -10.65 1.59
CA SER A 31 24.56 -10.27 0.99
C SER A 31 24.37 -10.09 -0.51
N LYS A 32 24.95 -9.04 -1.09
CA LYS A 32 24.95 -8.82 -2.54
C LYS A 32 26.17 -9.49 -3.15
N VAL A 33 25.94 -10.34 -4.14
CA VAL A 33 26.97 -11.11 -4.84
C VAL A 33 27.00 -10.66 -6.29
N THR A 34 28.17 -10.22 -6.75
CA THR A 34 28.43 -9.83 -8.14
C THR A 34 29.30 -10.89 -8.79
N PHE A 35 28.88 -11.42 -9.93
CA PHE A 35 29.56 -12.51 -10.63
C PHE A 35 29.33 -12.47 -12.13
N HIS A 36 30.22 -13.09 -12.90
CA HIS A 36 29.96 -13.46 -14.28
C HIS A 36 29.47 -14.90 -14.35
N PHE A 37 28.56 -15.18 -15.28
CA PHE A 37 28.11 -16.51 -15.63
C PHE A 37 28.22 -16.75 -17.14
N ARG A 38 28.40 -18.03 -17.48
CA ARG A 38 28.18 -18.60 -18.80
C ARG A 38 27.41 -19.91 -18.63
N THR A 39 26.29 -20.04 -19.32
CA THR A 39 25.48 -21.26 -19.32
C THR A 39 25.63 -22.01 -20.64
N MET A 40 25.78 -23.32 -20.57
CA MET A 40 25.96 -24.19 -21.73
C MET A 40 25.13 -25.46 -21.62
N LEU A 41 24.77 -26.03 -22.78
CA LEU A 41 24.21 -27.37 -22.89
C LEU A 41 25.25 -28.44 -22.60
N CYS A 42 24.80 -29.63 -22.17
CA CYS A 42 25.66 -30.79 -21.94
C CYS A 42 25.90 -31.63 -23.22
N ASN A 43 25.87 -31.01 -24.39
CA ASN A 43 26.18 -31.68 -25.66
C ASN A 43 27.69 -31.66 -25.96
N ASP A 44 28.12 -32.41 -26.98
CA ASP A 44 29.53 -32.54 -27.35
C ASP A 44 30.20 -31.18 -27.66
N ASP A 45 29.44 -30.27 -28.26
CA ASP A 45 29.90 -28.93 -28.64
C ASP A 45 29.85 -27.91 -27.48
N ARG A 46 29.28 -28.28 -26.32
CA ARG A 46 29.01 -27.39 -25.18
C ARG A 46 28.38 -26.06 -25.63
N THR A 47 27.28 -26.15 -26.37
CA THR A 47 26.58 -25.00 -26.95
C THR A 47 26.27 -23.96 -25.89
N VAL A 48 26.76 -22.73 -26.09
CA VAL A 48 26.56 -21.62 -25.15
C VAL A 48 25.17 -21.02 -25.34
N LEU A 49 24.38 -21.01 -24.27
CA LEU A 49 23.05 -20.39 -24.25
C LEU A 49 23.14 -18.91 -23.90
N ASP A 50 23.88 -18.58 -22.83
CA ASP A 50 23.97 -17.22 -22.31
C ASP A 50 25.38 -16.97 -21.75
N ASP A 51 25.91 -15.76 -21.93
CA ASP A 51 27.26 -15.38 -21.51
C ASP A 51 27.30 -13.91 -21.11
N SER A 52 27.34 -13.66 -19.79
CA SER A 52 27.37 -12.30 -19.23
C SER A 52 28.62 -11.49 -19.65
N LYS A 53 29.74 -12.14 -19.96
CA LYS A 53 30.94 -11.42 -20.43
C LYS A 53 30.78 -10.91 -21.85
N LYS A 54 30.05 -11.63 -22.71
CA LYS A 54 29.73 -11.15 -24.06
C LYS A 54 28.79 -9.95 -24.02
N VAL A 55 27.86 -9.94 -23.06
CA VAL A 55 26.97 -8.80 -22.81
C VAL A 55 27.72 -7.62 -22.18
N GLY A 56 28.81 -7.88 -21.45
CA GLY A 56 29.63 -6.86 -20.79
C GLY A 56 29.07 -6.39 -19.45
N MET A 57 28.03 -7.05 -18.93
CA MET A 57 27.39 -6.70 -17.66
C MET A 57 27.46 -7.89 -16.69
N PRO A 58 28.15 -7.77 -15.54
CA PRO A 58 28.12 -8.80 -14.51
C PRO A 58 26.73 -8.86 -13.87
N MET A 59 26.39 -10.03 -13.37
CA MET A 59 25.12 -10.26 -12.71
C MET A 59 25.24 -9.99 -11.21
N GLU A 60 24.15 -9.48 -10.63
CA GLU A 60 24.04 -9.22 -9.20
C GLU A 60 22.87 -10.00 -8.61
N VAL A 61 23.12 -10.78 -7.56
CA VAL A 61 22.11 -11.53 -6.82
C VAL A 61 22.22 -11.21 -5.33
N VAL A 62 21.08 -11.12 -4.66
CA VAL A 62 21.01 -10.95 -3.21
C VAL A 62 20.67 -12.29 -2.56
N ILE A 63 21.58 -12.81 -1.74
CA ILE A 63 21.45 -14.12 -1.09
C ILE A 63 20.21 -14.16 -0.19
N GLY A 64 19.41 -15.22 -0.26
CA GLY A 64 18.25 -15.43 0.60
C GLY A 64 17.00 -14.63 0.21
N ASN A 65 17.02 -13.94 -0.93
CA ASN A 65 15.82 -13.33 -1.51
C ASN A 65 15.07 -14.29 -2.47
N MET A 66 15.38 -15.59 -2.42
CA MET A 66 14.80 -16.64 -3.28
C MET A 66 14.87 -16.26 -4.76
N PHE A 67 16.07 -16.12 -5.29
CA PHE A 67 16.25 -15.95 -6.73
C PHE A 67 15.54 -17.10 -7.48
N LYS A 68 14.91 -16.81 -8.63
CA LYS A 68 14.10 -17.78 -9.39
C LYS A 68 14.87 -19.06 -9.77
N LEU A 69 16.20 -19.02 -9.76
CA LEU A 69 17.08 -20.18 -9.90
C LEU A 69 17.87 -20.36 -8.60
N ASP A 70 17.24 -20.98 -7.62
CA ASP A 70 17.75 -21.19 -6.26
C ASP A 70 19.10 -21.91 -6.21
N VAL A 71 19.33 -22.86 -7.12
CA VAL A 71 20.60 -23.61 -7.22
C VAL A 71 21.81 -22.68 -7.32
N TRP A 72 21.69 -21.52 -7.99
CA TRP A 72 22.81 -20.58 -8.12
C TRP A 72 23.28 -20.01 -6.78
N GLU A 73 22.38 -19.83 -5.80
CA GLU A 73 22.82 -19.45 -4.45
C GLU A 73 23.74 -20.52 -3.85
N THR A 74 23.41 -21.79 -4.02
CA THR A 74 24.23 -22.93 -3.55
C THR A 74 25.58 -22.96 -4.27
N LEU A 75 25.60 -22.76 -5.58
CA LEU A 75 26.85 -22.73 -6.37
C LEU A 75 27.75 -21.59 -5.88
N LEU A 76 27.22 -20.37 -5.78
CA LEU A 76 27.96 -19.17 -5.37
C LEU A 76 28.47 -19.26 -3.93
N LYS A 77 27.68 -19.80 -2.99
CA LYS A 77 28.09 -20.01 -1.59
C LYS A 77 29.29 -20.94 -1.44
N SER A 78 29.56 -21.78 -2.44
CA SER A 78 30.72 -22.68 -2.45
C SER A 78 32.01 -22.02 -2.94
N MET A 79 31.97 -20.79 -3.47
CA MET A 79 33.06 -20.16 -4.21
C MET A 79 33.85 -19.13 -3.38
N ARG A 80 35.12 -18.93 -3.75
CA ARG A 80 36.00 -17.85 -3.27
C ARG A 80 35.96 -16.63 -4.19
N ILE A 81 36.33 -15.46 -3.68
CA ILE A 81 36.39 -14.24 -4.49
C ILE A 81 37.49 -14.37 -5.54
N GLY A 82 37.15 -14.13 -6.80
CA GLY A 82 37.98 -14.36 -7.97
C GLY A 82 38.01 -15.80 -8.45
N GLU A 83 37.30 -16.75 -7.80
CA GLU A 83 37.23 -18.14 -8.25
C GLU A 83 36.45 -18.25 -9.56
N VAL A 84 36.95 -19.09 -10.48
CA VAL A 84 36.21 -19.54 -11.66
C VAL A 84 35.95 -21.03 -11.50
N ALA A 85 34.68 -21.43 -11.50
CA ALA A 85 34.30 -22.83 -11.34
C ALA A 85 33.23 -23.23 -12.36
N GLU A 86 33.38 -24.44 -12.88
CA GLU A 86 32.41 -25.14 -13.71
C GLU A 86 31.52 -26.00 -12.80
N PHE A 87 30.21 -25.89 -12.99
CA PHE A 87 29.22 -26.66 -12.29
C PHE A 87 28.36 -27.41 -13.31
N TRP A 88 28.36 -28.73 -13.24
CA TRP A 88 27.35 -29.53 -13.91
C TRP A 88 26.16 -29.69 -12.96
N CYS A 89 24.97 -29.34 -13.44
CA CYS A 89 23.72 -29.38 -12.68
C CYS A 89 22.71 -30.26 -13.42
N ASP A 90 22.16 -31.24 -12.70
CA ASP A 90 21.12 -32.14 -13.18
C ASP A 90 19.78 -31.39 -13.46
N ILE A 91 18.88 -32.04 -14.20
CA ILE A 91 17.57 -31.53 -14.62
C ILE A 91 16.74 -31.03 -13.43
N ILE A 92 16.89 -31.67 -12.27
CA ILE A 92 16.19 -31.28 -11.04
C ILE A 92 16.44 -29.81 -10.64
N HIS A 93 17.55 -29.21 -11.07
CA HIS A 93 17.93 -27.83 -10.77
C HIS A 93 17.74 -26.87 -11.94
N THR A 94 17.64 -27.36 -13.17
CA THR A 94 17.74 -26.53 -14.39
C THR A 94 16.38 -26.22 -15.02
N GLY A 95 15.28 -26.85 -14.57
CA GLY A 95 13.96 -26.70 -15.19
C GLY A 95 13.42 -25.26 -15.25
N LEU A 96 13.82 -24.38 -14.33
CA LEU A 96 13.44 -22.96 -14.33
C LEU A 96 14.37 -22.06 -15.16
N TYR A 97 15.49 -22.60 -15.66
CA TYR A 97 16.48 -21.83 -16.39
C TYR A 97 15.90 -21.09 -17.61
N PRO A 98 15.04 -21.69 -18.48
CA PRO A 98 14.48 -20.98 -19.63
C PRO A 98 13.75 -19.68 -19.27
N MET A 99 12.97 -19.71 -18.18
CA MET A 99 12.25 -18.52 -17.69
C MET A 99 13.20 -17.45 -17.18
N VAL A 100 14.27 -17.86 -16.51
CA VAL A 100 15.29 -16.97 -15.96
C VAL A 100 16.13 -16.37 -17.09
N ALA A 101 16.57 -17.18 -18.04
CA ALA A 101 17.32 -16.76 -19.23
C ALA A 101 16.55 -15.70 -20.04
N LYS A 102 15.25 -15.87 -20.24
CA LYS A 102 14.40 -14.83 -20.86
C LYS A 102 14.48 -13.49 -20.13
N SER A 103 14.35 -13.50 -18.80
CA SER A 103 14.51 -12.28 -17.99
C SER A 103 15.92 -11.69 -18.10
N LEU A 104 16.96 -12.53 -18.10
CA LEU A 104 18.35 -12.09 -18.22
C LEU A 104 18.64 -11.43 -19.58
N ARG A 105 18.15 -12.00 -20.68
CA ARG A 105 18.28 -11.43 -22.04
C ARG A 105 17.60 -10.06 -22.14
N ARG A 106 16.42 -9.89 -21.55
CA ARG A 106 15.74 -8.58 -21.52
C ARG A 106 16.51 -7.54 -20.72
N ILE A 107 17.06 -7.91 -19.58
CA ILE A 107 17.90 -7.02 -18.76
C ILE A 107 19.13 -6.59 -19.57
N ALA A 108 19.76 -7.52 -20.28
CA ALA A 108 20.88 -7.22 -21.18
C ALA A 108 20.52 -6.21 -22.30
N GLU A 109 19.26 -6.22 -22.76
CA GLU A 109 18.72 -5.25 -23.71
C GLU A 109 18.29 -3.91 -23.07
N GLY A 110 18.43 -3.76 -21.74
CA GLY A 110 17.99 -2.56 -21.00
C GLY A 110 16.47 -2.46 -20.82
N LYS A 111 15.73 -3.56 -21.00
CA LYS A 111 14.28 -3.62 -20.82
C LYS A 111 13.93 -4.13 -19.42
N ASP A 112 12.79 -3.70 -18.90
CA ASP A 112 12.26 -4.20 -17.63
C ASP A 112 11.99 -5.73 -17.70
N PRO A 113 12.48 -6.53 -16.73
CA PRO A 113 12.34 -7.99 -16.73
C PRO A 113 10.91 -8.50 -16.47
N VAL A 114 10.01 -7.67 -15.93
CA VAL A 114 8.63 -8.02 -15.53
C VAL A 114 7.59 -7.45 -16.49
N ASP A 115 7.96 -6.50 -17.35
CA ASP A 115 7.11 -5.81 -18.33
C ASP A 115 6.42 -6.72 -19.38
N TRP A 116 6.63 -8.05 -19.35
CA TRP A 116 5.78 -8.98 -20.11
C TRP A 116 4.46 -9.32 -19.41
N HIS A 117 4.27 -8.99 -18.13
CA HIS A 117 3.01 -9.20 -17.39
C HIS A 117 1.89 -8.22 -17.79
N ILE A 118 1.92 -7.68 -19.01
CA ILE A 118 0.83 -6.86 -19.53
C ILE A 118 -0.44 -7.73 -19.49
N HIS A 119 -1.39 -7.28 -18.67
CA HIS A 119 -2.67 -7.94 -18.41
C HIS A 119 -3.52 -7.93 -19.70
N THR A 120 -3.22 -8.83 -20.64
CA THR A 120 -4.01 -8.98 -21.86
C THR A 120 -5.27 -9.80 -21.54
N CYS A 121 -6.43 -9.14 -21.62
CA CYS A 121 -7.75 -9.72 -21.43
C CYS A 121 -7.97 -10.99 -22.29
N GLY A 122 -8.43 -12.07 -21.64
CA GLY A 122 -9.39 -13.08 -22.13
C GLY A 122 -9.02 -13.98 -23.32
N MET A 123 -8.57 -13.42 -24.45
CA MET A 123 -8.47 -14.16 -25.72
C MET A 123 -7.08 -14.14 -26.37
N ALA A 124 -6.19 -13.20 -26.01
CA ALA A 124 -4.78 -13.24 -26.44
C ALA A 124 -3.96 -14.30 -25.69
N ASN A 125 -4.49 -14.79 -24.57
CA ASN A 125 -3.82 -15.70 -23.67
C ASN A 125 -3.65 -17.12 -24.25
N MET A 126 -4.49 -17.55 -25.21
CA MET A 126 -4.43 -18.95 -25.69
C MET A 126 -3.22 -19.25 -26.59
N PHE A 127 -2.64 -18.23 -27.24
CA PHE A 127 -1.51 -18.38 -28.18
C PHE A 127 -0.14 -17.99 -27.58
N ALA A 128 -0.12 -17.30 -26.44
CA ALA A 128 1.11 -16.74 -25.85
C ALA A 128 1.87 -17.73 -24.92
N PHE A 129 1.31 -18.91 -24.63
CA PHE A 129 1.90 -19.86 -23.68
C PHE A 129 2.88 -20.87 -24.27
N HIS A 130 3.07 -20.91 -25.59
CA HIS A 130 3.88 -21.97 -26.22
C HIS A 130 5.29 -21.50 -26.60
N THR A 131 5.61 -20.23 -26.41
CA THR A 131 6.93 -19.68 -26.74
C THR A 131 7.36 -18.57 -25.77
N LEU A 132 8.60 -18.65 -25.32
CA LEU A 132 9.36 -17.65 -24.60
C LEU A 132 9.88 -16.55 -25.53
N GLY A 133 9.75 -16.72 -26.85
CA GLY A 133 10.22 -15.80 -27.87
C GLY A 133 11.67 -16.06 -28.31
N TYR A 134 12.25 -17.19 -27.88
CA TYR A 134 13.59 -17.63 -28.23
C TYR A 134 13.57 -19.13 -28.47
N GLU A 135 13.87 -19.56 -29.71
CA GLU A 135 13.76 -20.96 -30.14
C GLU A 135 14.58 -21.91 -29.25
N ASP A 136 15.79 -21.49 -28.85
CA ASP A 136 16.68 -22.26 -27.99
C ASP A 136 16.13 -22.44 -26.57
N LEU A 137 15.47 -21.42 -26.01
CA LEU A 137 14.82 -21.51 -24.70
C LEU A 137 13.50 -22.30 -24.77
N ASP A 138 12.79 -22.23 -25.90
CA ASP A 138 11.56 -22.99 -26.13
C ASP A 138 11.84 -24.49 -26.21
N GLU A 139 12.88 -24.87 -26.95
CA GLU A 139 13.37 -26.24 -27.01
C GLU A 139 13.81 -26.72 -25.63
N LEU A 140 14.58 -25.91 -24.89
CA LEU A 140 15.02 -26.25 -23.54
C LEU A 140 13.85 -26.34 -22.53
N HIS A 141 12.78 -25.57 -22.74
CA HIS A 141 11.59 -25.64 -21.91
C HIS A 141 10.75 -26.89 -22.21
N LYS A 142 10.67 -27.27 -23.49
CA LYS A 142 9.97 -28.47 -23.94
C LYS A 142 10.71 -29.75 -23.52
N GLU A 143 12.03 -29.74 -23.60
CA GLU A 143 12.90 -30.87 -23.25
C GLU A 143 13.95 -30.42 -22.21
N PRO A 144 13.58 -30.40 -20.91
CA PRO A 144 14.50 -30.06 -19.84
C PRO A 144 15.69 -31.02 -19.80
N GLN A 145 16.89 -30.47 -19.75
CA GLN A 145 18.15 -31.22 -19.74
C GLN A 145 19.13 -30.66 -18.70
N PRO A 146 20.16 -31.43 -18.30
CA PRO A 146 21.23 -30.94 -17.45
C PRO A 146 21.97 -29.78 -18.12
N LEU A 147 22.45 -28.83 -17.33
CA LEU A 147 23.19 -27.66 -17.81
C LEU A 147 24.55 -27.56 -17.14
N ILE A 148 25.48 -26.89 -17.84
CA ILE A 148 26.78 -26.51 -17.31
C ILE A 148 26.76 -25.01 -17.04
N PHE A 149 27.00 -24.63 -15.79
CA PHE A 149 27.21 -23.24 -15.38
C PHE A 149 28.69 -22.99 -15.10
N VAL A 150 29.33 -22.09 -15.85
CA VAL A 150 30.65 -21.57 -15.51
C VAL A 150 30.45 -20.23 -14.83
N LEU A 151 30.81 -20.14 -13.56
CA LEU A 151 30.66 -18.94 -12.74
C LEU A 151 32.04 -18.35 -12.40
N GLU A 152 32.14 -17.04 -12.40
CA GLU A 152 33.28 -16.28 -11.87
C GLU A 152 32.79 -15.33 -10.80
N LEU A 153 33.14 -15.59 -9.55
CA LEU A 153 32.72 -14.76 -8.42
C LEU A 153 33.60 -13.51 -8.32
N LEU A 154 33.04 -12.31 -8.54
CA LEU A 154 33.82 -11.07 -8.53
C LEU A 154 33.84 -10.40 -7.17
N LYS A 155 32.68 -10.29 -6.52
CA LYS A 155 32.54 -9.50 -5.29
C LYS A 155 31.40 -10.03 -4.43
N VAL A 156 31.59 -9.98 -3.12
CA VAL A 156 30.54 -10.20 -2.11
C VAL A 156 30.51 -8.98 -1.20
N GLN A 157 29.37 -8.33 -1.10
CA GLN A 157 29.14 -7.18 -0.23
C GLN A 157 28.19 -7.55 0.90
N GLN A 158 28.57 -7.19 2.11
CA GLN A 158 27.73 -7.42 3.27
C GLN A 158 26.50 -6.49 3.25
N PRO A 159 25.39 -6.88 3.90
CA PRO A 159 24.15 -6.09 4.01
C PRO A 159 24.35 -4.62 4.37
N ASN A 160 25.36 -4.34 5.18
CA ASN A 160 25.65 -3.01 5.72
C ASN A 160 26.54 -2.17 4.80
N GLU A 161 27.07 -2.76 3.72
CA GLU A 161 28.05 -2.15 2.81
C GLU A 161 27.42 -1.63 1.52
N TYR A 162 26.12 -1.83 1.32
CA TYR A 162 25.39 -1.30 0.18
C TYR A 162 23.97 -0.87 0.57
N HIS A 163 23.41 0.09 -0.16
CA HIS A 163 22.03 0.49 0.02
C HIS A 163 21.14 -0.64 -0.53
N ARG A 164 20.58 -1.47 0.36
CA ARG A 164 19.65 -2.53 -0.05
C ARG A 164 18.38 -1.92 -0.62
N GLU A 165 18.04 -2.32 -1.83
CA GLU A 165 16.77 -1.94 -2.45
C GLU A 165 15.61 -2.72 -1.80
N SER A 166 14.48 -2.05 -1.56
CA SER A 166 13.36 -2.53 -0.74
C SER A 166 12.72 -3.85 -1.20
N TRP A 167 13.01 -4.28 -2.44
CA TRP A 167 12.56 -5.55 -3.01
C TRP A 167 13.36 -6.77 -2.53
N ALA A 168 14.54 -6.58 -1.94
CA ALA A 168 15.46 -7.67 -1.59
C ALA A 168 15.39 -8.19 -0.14
N MET A 169 14.43 -7.68 0.66
CA MET A 169 14.22 -8.09 2.05
C MET A 169 13.16 -9.20 2.14
N ASN A 170 13.37 -10.22 2.97
CA ASN A 170 12.31 -11.16 3.31
C ASN A 170 11.24 -10.48 4.21
N ASP A 171 10.07 -11.11 4.34
CA ASP A 171 8.95 -10.50 5.06
C ASP A 171 9.25 -10.28 6.56
N GLU A 172 10.03 -11.16 7.17
CA GLU A 172 10.42 -11.02 8.58
C GLU A 172 11.40 -9.87 8.81
N GLU A 173 12.34 -9.67 7.88
CA GLU A 173 13.28 -8.54 7.87
C GLU A 173 12.55 -7.22 7.64
N ARG A 174 11.56 -7.20 6.72
CA ARG A 174 10.69 -6.03 6.51
C ARG A 174 9.98 -5.64 7.80
N LEU A 175 9.37 -6.59 8.51
CA LEU A 175 8.68 -6.32 9.77
C LEU A 175 9.62 -5.87 10.88
N LYS A 176 10.85 -6.40 10.94
CA LYS A 176 11.88 -5.94 11.89
C LYS A 176 12.41 -4.54 11.58
N ALA A 177 12.43 -4.14 10.31
CA ALA A 177 12.89 -2.82 9.90
C ALA A 177 11.88 -1.71 10.27
N VAL A 178 10.58 -2.02 10.28
CA VAL A 178 9.50 -1.03 10.50
C VAL A 178 9.65 -0.22 11.79
N PRO A 179 9.87 -0.82 12.98
CA PRO A 179 10.09 -0.05 14.21
C PRO A 179 11.30 0.88 14.14
N VAL A 180 12.38 0.42 13.50
CA VAL A 180 13.62 1.20 13.34
C VAL A 180 13.39 2.40 12.43
N LEU A 181 12.72 2.18 11.28
CA LEU A 181 12.37 3.23 10.33
C LEU A 181 11.39 4.24 10.96
N HIS A 182 10.38 3.77 11.70
CA HIS A 182 9.47 4.62 12.46
C HIS A 182 10.21 5.47 13.50
N GLY A 183 11.11 4.87 14.27
CA GLY A 183 11.93 5.58 15.25
C GLY A 183 12.83 6.64 14.61
N HIS A 184 13.45 6.33 13.47
CA HIS A 184 14.24 7.29 12.69
C HIS A 184 13.38 8.42 12.14
N GLY A 185 12.21 8.13 11.58
CA GLY A 185 11.25 9.14 11.12
C GLY A 185 10.82 10.08 12.25
N ASN A 186 10.49 9.53 13.42
CA ASN A 186 10.11 10.31 14.60
C ASN A 186 11.25 11.21 15.08
N LYS A 187 12.50 10.75 15.00
CA LYS A 187 13.69 11.53 15.36
C LYS A 187 13.91 12.68 14.38
N LEU A 188 13.83 12.42 13.07
CA LEU A 188 13.98 13.42 12.01
C LEU A 188 12.87 14.46 12.07
N TYR A 189 11.63 14.06 12.33
CA TYR A 189 10.50 14.96 12.53
C TYR A 189 10.77 15.95 13.66
N LYS A 190 11.23 15.46 14.82
CA LYS A 190 11.59 16.30 15.98
C LYS A 190 12.77 17.26 15.70
N GLN A 191 13.59 16.97 14.71
CA GLN A 191 14.68 17.83 14.24
C GLN A 191 14.22 18.85 13.19
N GLY A 192 12.95 18.84 12.78
CA GLY A 192 12.42 19.70 11.71
C GLY A 192 12.80 19.25 10.30
N ARG A 193 13.42 18.07 10.14
CA ARG A 193 13.82 17.51 8.83
C ARG A 193 12.66 16.73 8.21
N PHE A 194 11.61 17.44 7.81
CA PHE A 194 10.33 16.84 7.41
C PHE A 194 10.43 16.00 6.13
N GLU A 195 11.22 16.41 5.15
CA GLU A 195 11.41 15.68 3.88
C GLU A 195 12.08 14.31 4.12
N GLU A 196 13.12 14.29 4.95
CA GLU A 196 13.80 13.03 5.30
C GLU A 196 12.94 12.13 6.19
N ALA A 197 12.17 12.72 7.11
CA ALA A 197 11.21 11.99 7.92
C ALA A 197 10.15 11.34 7.03
N THR A 198 9.61 12.09 6.07
CA THR A 198 8.69 11.61 5.03
C THR A 198 9.25 10.39 4.31
N ASN A 199 10.51 10.45 3.85
CA ASN A 199 11.13 9.32 3.15
C ASN A 199 11.22 8.07 4.03
N LYS A 200 11.54 8.24 5.32
CA LYS A 200 11.59 7.12 6.27
C LYS A 200 10.21 6.51 6.56
N TYR A 201 9.15 7.33 6.65
CA TYR A 201 7.80 6.80 6.78
C TYR A 201 7.32 6.10 5.51
N LYS A 202 7.60 6.64 4.31
CA LYS A 202 7.30 5.99 3.03
C LYS A 202 7.96 4.60 2.93
N GLU A 203 9.24 4.52 3.30
CA GLU A 203 10.00 3.26 3.34
C GLU A 203 9.35 2.23 4.29
N ALA A 204 8.93 2.68 5.48
CA ALA A 204 8.25 1.82 6.46
C ALA A 204 6.86 1.34 5.98
N ILE A 205 6.07 2.24 5.37
CA ILE A 205 4.74 1.91 4.81
C ILE A 205 4.89 0.88 3.69
N LEU A 206 5.88 1.03 2.81
CA LEU A 206 6.14 0.09 1.73
C LEU A 206 6.51 -1.30 2.28
N CYS A 207 7.32 -1.36 3.34
CA CYS A 207 7.66 -2.61 4.00
C CYS A 207 6.41 -3.33 4.52
N ILE A 208 5.48 -2.61 5.16
CA ILE A 208 4.22 -3.18 5.65
C ILE A 208 3.30 -3.63 4.52
N LYS A 209 3.05 -2.77 3.53
CA LYS A 209 2.15 -3.08 2.40
C LYS A 209 2.62 -4.30 1.60
N ASN A 210 3.93 -4.48 1.45
CA ASN A 210 4.52 -5.64 0.78
C ASN A 210 4.28 -6.97 1.52
N VAL A 211 4.26 -6.95 2.86
CA VAL A 211 3.92 -8.14 3.66
C VAL A 211 2.41 -8.36 3.66
N GLN A 212 1.66 -7.28 3.79
CA GLN A 212 0.20 -7.28 3.82
C GLN A 212 -0.45 -7.85 2.54
N SER A 213 0.17 -7.66 1.36
CA SER A 213 -0.35 -8.19 0.10
C SER A 213 -0.32 -9.71 0.00
N LYS A 214 0.45 -10.39 0.86
CA LYS A 214 0.54 -11.85 0.96
C LYS A 214 -0.41 -12.43 2.00
N GLU A 215 -0.93 -11.58 2.89
CA GLU A 215 -1.88 -11.94 3.92
C GLU A 215 -3.31 -11.87 3.37
N LYS A 216 -4.18 -12.75 3.87
CA LYS A 216 -5.59 -12.73 3.47
C LYS A 216 -6.30 -11.53 4.09
N ALA A 217 -6.99 -10.77 3.24
CA ALA A 217 -7.68 -9.54 3.65
C ALA A 217 -8.66 -9.80 4.81
N TRP A 218 -8.72 -8.85 5.74
CA TRP A 218 -9.60 -8.86 6.92
C TRP A 218 -9.34 -9.93 7.98
N GLU A 219 -8.29 -10.74 7.84
CA GLU A 219 -7.87 -11.64 8.90
C GLU A 219 -7.09 -10.90 10.01
N ALA A 220 -7.01 -11.50 11.20
CA ALA A 220 -6.35 -10.88 12.34
C ALA A 220 -4.90 -10.44 12.08
N PRO A 221 -4.05 -11.21 11.34
CA PRO A 221 -2.71 -10.75 10.97
C PRO A 221 -2.74 -9.52 10.05
N TRP A 222 -3.62 -9.52 9.05
CA TRP A 222 -3.79 -8.41 8.10
C TRP A 222 -4.25 -7.14 8.81
N LEU A 223 -5.23 -7.23 9.72
CA LEU A 223 -5.74 -6.07 10.48
C LEU A 223 -4.69 -5.45 11.40
N LYS A 224 -3.76 -6.26 11.94
CA LYS A 224 -2.62 -5.75 12.73
C LYS A 224 -1.67 -4.96 11.83
N LEU A 225 -1.33 -5.49 10.66
CA LEU A 225 -0.49 -4.80 9.68
C LEU A 225 -1.14 -3.51 9.20
N GLU A 226 -2.44 -3.54 8.93
CA GLU A 226 -3.24 -2.37 8.52
C GLU A 226 -3.20 -1.28 9.59
N LYS A 227 -3.37 -1.64 10.88
CA LYS A 227 -3.26 -0.69 11.98
C LYS A 227 -1.89 -0.01 12.01
N VAL A 228 -0.81 -0.77 11.85
CA VAL A 228 0.55 -0.23 11.80
C VAL A 228 0.76 0.66 10.58
N ALA A 229 0.28 0.25 9.40
CA ALA A 229 0.34 1.04 8.17
C ALA A 229 -0.39 2.39 8.35
N ASN A 230 -1.55 2.39 9.00
CA ASN A 230 -2.32 3.60 9.26
C ASN A 230 -1.61 4.53 10.23
N THR A 231 -1.00 4.01 11.31
CA THR A 231 -0.18 4.83 12.21
C THR A 231 0.99 5.49 11.48
N LEU A 232 1.70 4.74 10.63
CA LEU A 232 2.80 5.28 9.81
C LEU A 232 2.30 6.33 8.81
N THR A 233 1.18 6.07 8.15
CA THR A 233 0.56 6.98 7.17
C THR A 233 0.12 8.28 7.83
N LEU A 234 -0.42 8.24 9.06
CA LEU A 234 -0.77 9.45 9.81
C LEU A 234 0.47 10.26 10.23
N ASN A 235 1.58 9.60 10.55
CA ASN A 235 2.85 10.30 10.80
C ASN A 235 3.44 10.90 9.51
N TYR A 236 3.28 10.22 8.38
CA TYR A 236 3.59 10.76 7.06
C TYR A 236 2.74 12.01 6.75
N CYS A 237 1.42 11.94 6.95
CA CYS A 237 0.50 13.08 6.78
C CYS A 237 0.87 14.27 7.66
N GLN A 238 1.32 14.01 8.90
CA GLN A 238 1.80 15.07 9.79
C GLN A 238 3.04 15.78 9.21
N CYS A 239 3.93 15.07 8.52
CA CYS A 239 5.06 15.69 7.81
C CYS A 239 4.57 16.52 6.61
N LEU A 240 3.65 15.98 5.82
CA LEU A 240 3.06 16.67 4.67
C LEU A 240 2.38 17.98 5.07
N LEU A 241 1.64 18.01 6.19
CA LEU A 241 1.07 19.24 6.75
C LEU A 241 2.14 20.31 7.00
N ARG A 242 3.31 19.92 7.53
CA ARG A 242 4.43 20.84 7.77
C ARG A 242 5.11 21.30 6.47
N MET A 243 5.02 20.50 5.42
CA MET A 243 5.52 20.83 4.07
C MET A 243 4.48 21.54 3.20
N GLN A 244 3.28 21.82 3.74
CA GLN A 244 2.17 22.48 3.04
C GLN A 244 1.54 21.67 1.90
N GLU A 245 1.73 20.35 1.90
CA GLU A 245 1.14 19.42 0.91
C GLU A 245 -0.26 18.96 1.35
N TYR A 246 -1.22 19.89 1.38
CA TYR A 246 -2.51 19.68 2.03
C TYR A 246 -3.43 18.70 1.31
N TYR A 247 -3.38 18.64 -0.03
CA TYR A 247 -4.25 17.76 -0.81
C TYR A 247 -3.90 16.28 -0.62
N GLU A 248 -2.60 15.94 -0.58
CA GLU A 248 -2.15 14.56 -0.27
C GLU A 248 -2.59 14.14 1.14
N VAL A 249 -2.55 15.06 2.11
CA VAL A 249 -3.05 14.79 3.47
C VAL A 249 -4.53 14.46 3.44
N ILE A 250 -5.33 15.24 2.70
CA ILE A 250 -6.78 15.02 2.59
C ILE A 250 -7.08 13.67 1.95
N GLU A 251 -6.36 13.29 0.90
CA GLU A 251 -6.53 12.00 0.22
C GLU A 251 -6.24 10.83 1.18
N HIS A 252 -5.03 10.78 1.74
CA HIS A 252 -4.63 9.68 2.62
C HIS A 252 -5.49 9.58 3.88
N THR A 253 -5.85 10.70 4.50
CA THR A 253 -6.71 10.68 5.69
C THR A 253 -8.14 10.28 5.35
N SER A 254 -8.66 10.64 4.16
CA SER A 254 -9.99 10.21 3.72
C SER A 254 -10.05 8.71 3.47
N ASP A 255 -9.02 8.12 2.87
CA ASP A 255 -8.93 6.67 2.68
C ASP A 255 -8.97 5.92 4.02
N ILE A 256 -8.18 6.39 5.00
CA ILE A 256 -8.17 5.82 6.36
C ILE A 256 -9.54 5.96 7.01
N ILE A 257 -10.21 7.10 6.88
CA ILE A 257 -11.52 7.35 7.50
C ILE A 257 -12.60 6.46 6.87
N ASN A 258 -12.57 6.28 5.56
CA ASN A 258 -13.54 5.46 4.83
C ASN A 258 -13.47 3.99 5.27
N GLN A 259 -12.27 3.50 5.56
CA GLN A 259 -12.05 2.11 6.01
C GLN A 259 -12.17 1.98 7.54
N HIS A 260 -11.76 3.00 8.28
CA HIS A 260 -11.64 3.01 9.73
C HIS A 260 -12.20 4.32 10.35
N PRO A 261 -13.54 4.46 10.43
CA PRO A 261 -14.19 5.69 10.89
C PRO A 261 -14.04 5.99 12.40
N GLY A 262 -13.29 5.15 13.12
CA GLY A 262 -12.93 5.34 14.53
C GLY A 262 -11.55 5.98 14.75
N VAL A 263 -10.79 6.24 13.69
CA VAL A 263 -9.42 6.77 13.81
C VAL A 263 -9.46 8.29 13.99
N MET A 264 -9.56 8.74 15.24
CA MET A 264 -9.68 10.17 15.60
C MET A 264 -8.58 11.05 14.98
N LYS A 265 -7.32 10.58 15.01
CA LYS A 265 -6.18 11.34 14.47
C LYS A 265 -6.32 11.64 12.98
N ALA A 266 -6.95 10.76 12.20
CA ALA A 266 -7.20 11.00 10.77
C ALA A 266 -8.13 12.19 10.57
N PHE A 267 -9.24 12.26 11.31
CA PHE A 267 -10.16 13.41 11.29
C PHE A 267 -9.46 14.70 11.72
N TYR A 268 -8.64 14.65 12.78
CA TYR A 268 -7.91 15.84 13.23
C TYR A 268 -6.95 16.39 12.16
N LEU A 269 -6.15 15.53 11.53
CA LEU A 269 -5.21 15.94 10.48
C LEU A 269 -5.93 16.44 9.22
N ARG A 270 -7.01 15.76 8.81
CA ARG A 270 -7.83 16.18 7.67
C ARG A 270 -8.51 17.53 7.92
N GLY A 271 -9.06 17.73 9.12
CA GLY A 271 -9.64 19.00 9.54
C GLY A 271 -8.63 20.15 9.50
N LYS A 272 -7.38 19.91 9.93
CA LYS A 272 -6.30 20.89 9.79
C LYS A 272 -5.97 21.19 8.32
N ALA A 273 -5.88 20.17 7.46
CA ALA A 273 -5.66 20.39 6.03
C ALA A 273 -6.81 21.18 5.39
N HIS A 274 -8.06 20.91 5.76
CA HIS A 274 -9.23 21.66 5.29
C HIS A 274 -9.24 23.13 5.70
N ILE A 275 -8.70 23.49 6.88
CA ILE A 275 -8.46 24.89 7.25
C ILE A 275 -7.53 25.56 6.22
N GLU A 276 -6.46 24.87 5.83
CA GLU A 276 -5.45 25.42 4.92
C GLU A 276 -5.95 25.60 3.49
N VAL A 277 -6.88 24.75 3.04
CA VAL A 277 -7.52 24.85 1.71
C VAL A 277 -8.88 25.57 1.71
N TRP A 278 -9.25 26.24 2.80
CA TRP A 278 -10.47 27.06 2.93
C TRP A 278 -11.81 26.29 2.83
N ASN A 279 -11.79 25.01 3.19
CA ASN A 279 -12.98 24.14 3.23
C ASN A 279 -13.64 24.22 4.62
N GLU A 280 -14.41 25.29 4.85
CA GLU A 280 -14.98 25.59 6.17
C GLU A 280 -15.94 24.50 6.69
N ALA A 281 -16.83 24.01 5.83
CA ALA A 281 -17.86 23.05 6.24
C ALA A 281 -17.23 21.70 6.63
N GLU A 282 -16.29 21.24 5.81
CA GLU A 282 -15.56 19.98 5.98
C GLU A 282 -14.66 20.04 7.22
N ALA A 283 -13.91 21.13 7.42
CA ALA A 283 -13.08 21.30 8.61
C ALA A 283 -13.90 21.24 9.90
N ARG A 284 -15.06 21.93 9.95
CA ARG A 284 -15.96 21.89 11.12
C ARG A 284 -16.52 20.49 11.37
N ALA A 285 -16.91 19.77 10.32
CA ALA A 285 -17.43 18.42 10.43
C ALA A 285 -16.35 17.46 10.99
N ASP A 286 -15.12 17.55 10.50
CA ASP A 286 -14.00 16.74 10.97
C ASP A 286 -13.67 17.02 12.44
N PHE A 287 -13.62 18.29 12.85
CA PHE A 287 -13.38 18.65 14.25
C PHE A 287 -14.53 18.25 15.19
N GLN A 288 -15.77 18.31 14.72
CA GLN A 288 -16.89 17.77 15.49
C GLN A 288 -16.72 16.27 15.68
N ARG A 289 -16.33 15.54 14.63
CA ARG A 289 -16.08 14.10 14.72
C ARG A 289 -14.93 13.75 15.66
N VAL A 290 -13.89 14.58 15.73
CA VAL A 290 -12.82 14.45 16.73
C VAL A 290 -13.39 14.52 18.16
N LEU A 291 -14.30 15.44 18.44
CA LEU A 291 -14.92 15.57 19.77
C LEU A 291 -15.89 14.44 20.11
N ASP A 292 -16.57 13.89 19.10
CA ASP A 292 -17.44 12.72 19.29
C ASP A 292 -16.63 11.47 19.66
N LEU A 293 -15.42 11.33 19.10
CA LEU A 293 -14.51 10.22 19.37
C LEU A 293 -13.69 10.42 20.66
N ASP A 294 -13.24 11.64 20.92
CA ASP A 294 -12.48 12.00 22.13
C ASP A 294 -12.86 13.41 22.65
N PRO A 295 -13.77 13.47 23.64
CA PRO A 295 -14.18 14.74 24.26
C PRO A 295 -13.05 15.50 24.97
N SER A 296 -11.92 14.85 25.31
CA SER A 296 -10.80 15.51 25.99
C SER A 296 -10.11 16.55 25.10
N MET A 297 -10.23 16.40 23.79
CA MET A 297 -9.65 17.28 22.76
C MET A 297 -10.39 18.63 22.63
N LYS A 298 -11.45 18.88 23.41
CA LYS A 298 -12.27 20.10 23.35
C LYS A 298 -11.48 21.40 23.38
N LYS A 299 -10.46 21.50 24.23
CA LYS A 299 -9.63 22.71 24.32
C LYS A 299 -8.82 22.94 23.05
N LEU A 300 -8.27 21.86 22.48
CA LEU A 300 -7.48 21.91 21.25
C LEU A 300 -8.35 22.25 20.05
N VAL A 301 -9.46 21.53 19.86
CA VAL A 301 -10.41 21.78 18.76
C VAL A 301 -10.94 23.22 18.80
N LYS A 302 -11.21 23.76 19.99
CA LYS A 302 -11.62 25.17 20.13
C LYS A 302 -10.55 26.14 19.61
N LYS A 303 -9.26 25.84 19.81
CA LYS A 303 -8.15 26.63 19.26
C LYS A 303 -8.14 26.57 17.74
N GLU A 304 -8.23 25.38 17.15
CA GLU A 304 -8.24 25.19 15.69
C GLU A 304 -9.44 25.87 15.03
N LEU A 305 -10.63 25.77 15.63
CA LEU A 305 -11.84 26.46 15.14
C LEU A 305 -11.72 27.98 15.22
N ALA A 306 -10.96 28.52 16.18
CA ALA A 306 -10.69 29.96 16.23
C ALA A 306 -9.77 30.39 15.08
N VAL A 307 -8.76 29.58 14.73
CA VAL A 307 -7.91 29.80 13.56
C VAL A 307 -8.72 29.75 12.26
N LEU A 308 -9.60 28.75 12.13
CA LEU A 308 -10.52 28.66 11.00
C LEU A 308 -11.37 29.93 10.86
N ASN A 309 -12.01 30.39 11.94
CA ASN A 309 -12.84 31.59 11.91
C ASN A 309 -12.04 32.83 11.49
N MET A 310 -10.82 32.99 12.01
CA MET A 310 -9.93 34.11 11.68
C MET A 310 -9.61 34.11 10.19
N ARG A 311 -9.16 32.97 9.65
CA ARG A 311 -8.88 32.84 8.22
C ARG A 311 -10.11 33.13 7.37
N MET A 312 -11.25 32.51 7.68
CA MET A 312 -12.47 32.73 6.90
C MET A 312 -12.90 34.19 6.86
N GLU A 313 -12.67 34.95 7.93
CA GLU A 313 -12.94 36.40 7.93
C GLU A 313 -11.96 37.17 7.06
N GLU A 314 -10.66 36.84 7.08
CA GLU A 314 -9.66 37.42 6.17
C GLU A 314 -10.05 37.20 4.71
N LYS A 315 -10.43 35.98 4.34
CA LYS A 315 -10.90 35.66 2.98
C LYS A 315 -12.16 36.44 2.61
N ARG A 316 -13.14 36.55 3.52
CA ARG A 316 -14.37 37.33 3.27
C ARG A 316 -14.08 38.81 3.08
N GLU A 317 -13.13 39.37 3.83
CA GLU A 317 -12.73 40.77 3.68
C GLU A 317 -11.99 41.00 2.36
N GLU A 318 -11.08 40.09 1.98
CA GLU A 318 -10.44 40.13 0.66
C GLU A 318 -11.46 40.06 -0.48
N ASP A 319 -12.39 39.11 -0.41
CA ASP A 319 -13.44 38.96 -1.41
C ASP A 319 -14.31 40.22 -1.45
N ARG A 320 -14.68 40.77 -0.28
CA ARG A 320 -15.42 42.04 -0.18
C ARG A 320 -14.68 43.17 -0.90
N GLU A 321 -13.39 43.36 -0.66
CA GLU A 321 -12.61 44.43 -1.32
C GLU A 321 -12.45 44.17 -2.83
N LYS A 322 -12.25 42.92 -3.27
CA LYS A 322 -12.22 42.55 -4.69
C LYS A 322 -13.55 42.89 -5.39
N TYR A 323 -14.68 42.55 -4.79
CA TYR A 323 -16.01 42.79 -5.38
C TYR A 323 -16.51 44.23 -5.24
N LYS A 324 -15.99 45.00 -4.29
CA LYS A 324 -16.27 46.44 -4.12
C LYS A 324 -15.87 47.25 -5.36
N GLY A 325 -14.74 46.91 -5.98
CA GLY A 325 -14.29 47.53 -7.24
C GLY A 325 -15.15 47.18 -8.46
N MET A 326 -15.81 46.02 -8.44
CA MET A 326 -16.65 45.50 -9.53
C MET A 326 -18.02 46.19 -9.61
N PHE A 327 -18.59 46.62 -8.49
CA PHE A 327 -19.82 47.41 -8.46
C PHE A 327 -19.60 48.90 -8.78
N THR A 328 -18.43 49.45 -8.47
CA THR A 328 -18.11 50.86 -8.77
C THR A 328 -17.80 51.11 -10.25
N SER A 329 -17.21 50.14 -10.96
CA SER A 329 -16.97 50.22 -12.41
C SER A 329 -18.24 50.01 -13.24
N THR A 330 -19.23 49.28 -12.70
CA THR A 330 -20.56 49.17 -13.34
C THR A 330 -21.43 50.43 -13.11
N THR A 331 -21.10 51.25 -12.10
CA THR A 331 -21.78 52.53 -11.81
C THR A 331 -21.19 53.72 -12.59
N THR A 332 -20.08 53.52 -13.31
CA THR A 332 -19.59 54.50 -14.31
C THR A 332 -20.20 54.30 -15.70
N GLY A 333 -21.27 53.53 -15.81
CA GLY A 333 -22.18 53.51 -16.96
C GLY A 333 -23.23 54.64 -16.92
N LYS A 334 -22.80 55.90 -16.85
CA LYS A 334 -23.63 57.02 -17.33
C LYS A 334 -23.74 56.92 -18.86
N THR A 335 -24.56 55.99 -19.36
CA THR A 335 -25.01 56.00 -20.78
C THR A 335 -26.16 55.05 -21.11
N ILE A 336 -26.82 54.39 -20.15
CA ILE A 336 -27.99 53.55 -20.48
C ILE A 336 -29.30 54.34 -20.29
N THR A 337 -29.42 55.15 -19.24
CA THR A 337 -30.61 55.99 -19.01
C THR A 337 -30.77 57.10 -20.05
N GLU A 338 -29.67 57.71 -20.52
CA GLU A 338 -29.71 58.73 -21.58
C GLU A 338 -29.99 58.13 -22.98
N GLN A 339 -29.56 56.89 -23.24
CA GLN A 339 -29.87 56.19 -24.49
C GLN A 339 -31.31 55.66 -24.52
N ILE A 340 -31.87 55.21 -23.40
CA ILE A 340 -33.29 54.82 -23.30
C ILE A 340 -34.21 56.04 -23.44
N GLN A 341 -33.83 57.20 -22.90
CA GLN A 341 -34.56 58.47 -23.11
C GLN A 341 -34.50 58.92 -24.58
N ALA A 342 -33.36 58.72 -25.27
CA ALA A 342 -33.19 59.05 -26.68
C ALA A 342 -33.94 58.08 -27.64
N LEU A 343 -34.08 56.81 -27.25
CA LEU A 343 -34.92 55.83 -27.96
C LEU A 343 -36.41 56.05 -27.70
N GLY A 344 -36.80 56.44 -26.48
CA GLY A 344 -38.18 56.79 -26.12
C GLY A 344 -38.72 57.98 -26.91
N ASN A 345 -37.90 59.02 -27.09
CA ASN A 345 -38.27 60.19 -27.89
C ASN A 345 -38.34 59.90 -29.40
N ARG A 346 -37.66 58.86 -29.89
CA ARG A 346 -37.70 58.43 -31.30
C ARG A 346 -38.88 57.51 -31.63
N ILE A 347 -39.50 56.91 -30.62
CA ILE A 347 -40.70 56.09 -30.76
C ILE A 347 -41.98 56.95 -30.69
N GLN A 348 -41.92 58.13 -30.04
CA GLN A 348 -43.04 59.07 -29.95
C GLN A 348 -43.42 59.72 -31.31
N GLU A 349 -42.50 59.81 -32.28
CA GLU A 349 -42.77 60.34 -33.63
C GLU A 349 -43.36 59.32 -34.62
N THR A 350 -43.41 58.02 -34.26
CA THR A 350 -43.83 56.95 -35.19
C THR A 350 -45.16 56.26 -34.86
N VAL A 351 -45.91 56.72 -33.85
CA VAL A 351 -47.13 56.02 -33.35
C VAL A 351 -48.42 56.87 -33.53
N GLU A 352 -48.48 57.75 -34.53
CA GLU A 352 -49.71 58.50 -34.87
C GLU A 352 -50.57 57.82 -35.96
N GLN A 353 -50.48 56.50 -36.15
CA GLN A 353 -51.42 55.75 -37.00
C GLN A 353 -51.80 54.36 -36.44
N ALA A 354 -52.98 54.32 -35.81
CA ALA A 354 -53.98 53.23 -35.81
C ALA A 354 -53.79 52.01 -34.84
N PRO A 355 -54.83 51.17 -34.59
CA PRO A 355 -55.63 51.24 -33.36
C PRO A 355 -55.74 49.93 -32.53
N THR A 356 -56.15 50.12 -31.27
CA THR A 356 -57.03 49.34 -30.36
C THR A 356 -57.15 47.81 -30.48
N GLU A 357 -56.90 47.07 -29.38
CA GLU A 357 -57.91 46.26 -28.64
C GLU A 357 -57.38 45.52 -27.38
N GLN A 358 -58.04 45.82 -26.24
CA GLN A 358 -58.46 45.02 -25.05
C GLN A 358 -57.40 44.23 -24.23
N GLU A 359 -57.05 44.64 -22.99
CA GLU A 359 -57.73 44.46 -21.67
C GLU A 359 -57.63 43.02 -21.10
N THR A 360 -56.92 42.76 -19.99
CA THR A 360 -57.52 42.70 -18.63
C THR A 360 -56.47 42.60 -17.48
N ALA A 361 -56.52 43.57 -16.56
CA ALA A 361 -56.63 43.49 -15.07
C ALA A 361 -56.29 42.18 -14.32
N LEU A 362 -55.76 42.09 -13.08
CA LEU A 362 -55.24 42.99 -12.02
C LEU A 362 -54.97 42.11 -10.76
N LYS A 363 -53.96 42.46 -9.91
CA LYS A 363 -53.99 42.54 -8.40
C LYS A 363 -52.66 42.21 -7.68
N GLU A 364 -51.98 43.28 -7.25
CA GLU A 364 -51.48 43.68 -5.89
C GLU A 364 -51.66 42.69 -4.71
N THR A 365 -50.86 42.61 -3.61
CA THR A 365 -50.04 43.57 -2.80
C THR A 365 -49.16 42.82 -1.71
N PRO A 366 -48.33 43.50 -0.85
CA PRO A 366 -47.13 43.00 -0.12
C PRO A 366 -47.23 42.92 1.44
N GLU A 367 -46.13 42.56 2.15
CA GLU A 367 -45.49 43.28 3.31
C GLU A 367 -44.75 42.39 4.38
N LYS A 368 -43.69 42.96 5.02
CA LYS A 368 -43.04 42.70 6.36
C LYS A 368 -41.81 41.76 6.44
N ASP A 369 -40.74 42.00 7.21
CA ASP A 369 -40.40 43.03 8.20
C ASP A 369 -38.88 43.05 8.56
N LYS A 370 -38.47 44.12 9.27
CA LYS A 370 -37.13 44.45 9.79
C LYS A 370 -36.71 43.68 11.07
N LEU A 371 -35.43 43.29 11.16
CA LEU A 371 -34.59 43.23 12.39
C LEU A 371 -33.13 43.10 11.90
N VAL A 372 -32.17 43.96 12.23
CA VAL A 372 -31.29 43.85 13.41
C VAL A 372 -30.50 45.17 13.54
N LYS A 373 -30.44 45.70 14.78
CA LYS A 373 -29.57 46.80 15.20
C LYS A 373 -28.44 46.26 16.09
N ASN A 374 -27.28 46.90 15.98
CA ASN A 374 -26.19 47.06 16.97
C ASN A 374 -25.40 45.77 17.31
N THR A 375 -24.07 45.74 17.17
CA THR A 375 -23.13 46.48 18.04
C THR A 375 -21.73 46.49 17.40
N LEU A 376 -21.20 47.68 17.14
CA LEU A 376 -19.77 47.95 17.01
C LEU A 376 -19.28 48.39 18.39
N ASN A 377 -18.19 47.81 18.90
CA ASN A 377 -17.29 48.49 19.82
C ASN A 377 -15.88 47.90 19.70
N GLU A 378 -14.94 48.83 19.62
CA GLU A 378 -13.52 48.70 19.31
C GLU A 378 -12.73 47.91 20.36
N VAL A 379 -11.76 47.11 19.90
CA VAL A 379 -10.41 47.11 20.50
C VAL A 379 -9.40 47.01 19.36
N SER A 380 -8.67 48.11 19.15
CA SER A 380 -7.44 48.13 18.37
C SER A 380 -6.31 47.44 19.14
N VAL A 381 -5.66 46.46 18.53
CA VAL A 381 -4.25 46.13 18.84
C VAL A 381 -3.52 46.03 17.52
N LYS A 382 -2.64 47.00 17.27
CA LYS A 382 -1.65 46.93 16.19
C LYS A 382 -0.38 46.26 16.73
N GLN A 383 0.25 45.52 15.80
CA GLN A 383 1.67 45.16 15.67
C GLN A 383 2.11 43.74 16.04
N ASN A 384 2.71 43.12 15.01
CA ASN A 384 3.85 42.21 14.99
C ASN A 384 3.86 41.08 16.02
N VAL A 385 3.52 39.87 15.56
CA VAL A 385 3.98 38.64 16.21
C VAL A 385 5.09 38.04 15.35
N PRO A 386 6.35 38.00 15.84
CA PRO A 386 7.38 37.18 15.23
C PRO A 386 7.03 35.70 15.43
N GLU A 387 7.36 34.87 14.45
CA GLU A 387 7.40 33.41 14.58
C GLU A 387 8.22 33.02 15.82
N GLN A 388 7.53 32.75 16.92
CA GLN A 388 8.10 32.11 18.10
C GLN A 388 7.21 30.92 18.41
N ASN A 389 7.77 29.74 18.14
CA ASN A 389 7.16 28.43 18.40
C ASN A 389 6.69 28.34 19.86
N ASP A 390 5.37 28.27 20.04
CA ASP A 390 4.71 28.17 21.34
C ASP A 390 5.08 26.85 22.05
N PRO A 391 5.37 26.86 23.37
CA PRO A 391 5.68 25.64 24.13
C PRO A 391 4.60 24.56 24.07
N VAL A 392 3.34 24.98 23.87
CA VAL A 392 2.17 24.09 23.74
C VAL A 392 2.19 23.28 22.44
N GLU A 393 2.74 23.84 21.36
CA GLU A 393 2.85 23.16 20.06
C GLU A 393 3.90 22.03 20.11
N LYS A 394 4.99 22.22 20.86
CA LYS A 394 5.99 21.16 21.14
C LYS A 394 5.43 20.02 21.98
N THR A 395 4.56 20.30 22.94
CA THR A 395 3.93 19.25 23.78
C THR A 395 2.98 18.39 22.94
N ILE A 396 2.24 19.00 22.02
CA ILE A 396 1.25 18.31 21.17
C ILE A 396 1.92 17.48 20.09
N GLU A 397 3.01 17.94 19.46
CA GLU A 397 3.79 17.09 18.53
C GLU A 397 4.44 15.89 19.23
N GLN A 398 4.77 16.02 20.51
CA GLN A 398 5.32 14.95 21.33
C GLN A 398 4.25 13.97 21.86
N GLU A 399 3.02 14.43 22.09
CA GLU A 399 1.85 13.59 22.44
C GLU A 399 1.21 12.93 21.20
N THR A 400 1.29 13.54 20.01
CA THR A 400 0.73 12.99 18.75
C THR A 400 1.64 11.98 18.04
N LEU A 401 2.93 11.93 18.38
CA LEU A 401 3.83 10.85 17.99
C LEU A 401 3.74 9.73 19.04
N GLU A 402 2.80 8.79 18.85
CA GLU A 402 2.61 7.62 19.73
C GLU A 402 3.96 7.00 20.10
N LYS A 403 4.25 6.99 21.40
CA LYS A 403 5.51 6.49 21.94
C LYS A 403 5.44 5.05 22.47
N ASP A 404 4.27 4.37 22.49
CA ASP A 404 4.12 3.19 23.37
C ASP A 404 3.33 1.97 22.85
N SER A 405 3.21 1.70 21.53
CA SER A 405 2.48 0.48 21.10
C SER A 405 3.06 -0.36 19.95
N LEU A 406 3.87 0.21 19.03
CA LEU A 406 4.35 -0.57 17.86
C LEU A 406 5.27 -1.75 18.24
N GLU A 407 6.17 -1.56 19.21
CA GLU A 407 7.08 -2.64 19.65
C GLU A 407 6.34 -3.78 20.35
N GLN A 408 5.26 -3.47 21.08
CA GLN A 408 4.44 -4.49 21.76
C GLN A 408 3.52 -5.25 20.80
N GLU A 409 3.00 -4.62 19.74
CA GLU A 409 2.16 -5.30 18.75
C GLU A 409 2.98 -6.22 17.83
N ILE A 410 4.21 -5.84 17.45
CA ILE A 410 5.09 -6.65 16.63
C ILE A 410 5.70 -7.82 17.43
N ALA A 411 6.02 -7.62 18.72
CA ALA A 411 6.53 -8.69 19.59
C ALA A 411 5.51 -9.81 19.85
N LYS A 412 4.20 -9.50 19.85
CA LYS A 412 3.12 -10.49 20.02
C LYS A 412 2.95 -11.44 18.83
N ASN A 413 3.64 -11.20 17.72
CA ASN A 413 3.59 -12.05 16.53
C ASN A 413 4.54 -13.27 16.59
N LYS A 414 5.28 -13.46 17.70
CA LYS A 414 6.28 -14.53 17.87
C LYS A 414 5.76 -15.88 18.38
N ASN A 415 4.47 -16.02 18.73
CA ASN A 415 3.95 -17.29 19.25
C ASN A 415 2.79 -17.85 18.39
N PRO A 416 3.09 -18.64 17.35
CA PRO A 416 2.19 -19.70 16.91
C PRO A 416 2.52 -20.95 17.73
N VAL A 417 1.94 -21.08 18.93
CA VAL A 417 2.04 -22.34 19.69
C VAL A 417 1.05 -23.33 19.09
N LEU A 418 1.60 -24.42 18.54
CA LEU A 418 0.98 -25.71 18.28
C LEU A 418 -0.29 -25.94 19.10
N ALA A 419 -1.43 -26.08 18.44
CA ALA A 419 -2.64 -26.60 19.04
C ALA A 419 -2.74 -28.10 18.74
N THR A 420 -2.69 -28.94 19.78
CA THR A 420 -3.41 -30.22 19.92
C THR A 420 -3.46 -30.61 21.41
N PRO A 421 -4.45 -31.42 21.84
CA PRO A 421 -5.45 -30.91 22.80
C PRO A 421 -5.53 -31.73 24.09
N VAL A 422 -5.76 -31.10 25.25
CA VAL A 422 -6.28 -31.79 26.45
C VAL A 422 -7.11 -30.83 27.33
N GLN A 423 -8.36 -31.23 27.53
CA GLN A 423 -9.29 -31.06 28.67
C GLN A 423 -9.31 -29.78 29.54
N ASN A 424 -10.51 -29.19 29.52
CA ASN A 424 -11.41 -28.88 30.65
C ASN A 424 -11.03 -27.88 31.75
N GLU A 425 -11.81 -26.79 31.72
CA GLU A 425 -12.60 -26.22 32.82
C GLU A 425 -11.91 -25.93 34.15
N ILE A 426 -11.50 -24.66 34.35
CA ILE A 426 -11.70 -23.96 35.63
C ILE A 426 -12.06 -22.49 35.34
N LEU A 427 -13.35 -22.20 35.27
CA LEU A 427 -13.91 -20.88 35.60
C LEU A 427 -15.03 -21.21 36.60
N LYS A 428 -14.94 -20.84 37.87
CA LYS A 428 -15.37 -19.55 38.39
C LYS A 428 -15.15 -19.57 39.90
N ASN A 429 -14.63 -18.49 40.47
CA ASN A 429 -14.86 -18.16 41.88
C ASN A 429 -14.69 -16.65 42.12
N THR A 430 -15.81 -15.92 42.02
CA THR A 430 -16.15 -14.73 42.82
C THR A 430 -17.69 -14.73 42.88
N ASN A 431 -18.36 -15.29 43.89
CA ASN A 431 -18.59 -14.88 45.30
C ASN A 431 -20.02 -14.31 45.47
N LEU A 432 -20.68 -14.71 46.56
CA LEU A 432 -21.95 -14.21 47.15
C LEU A 432 -23.24 -14.64 46.39
N GLU A 433 -24.27 -15.26 46.98
CA GLU A 433 -24.82 -15.25 48.34
C GLU A 433 -25.74 -16.46 48.61
N GLN A 434 -25.68 -16.96 49.86
CA GLN A 434 -26.78 -17.42 50.74
C GLN A 434 -27.72 -18.60 50.39
N LYS A 435 -27.75 -19.49 51.40
CA LYS A 435 -28.91 -20.22 51.99
C LYS A 435 -29.36 -21.54 51.36
N THR A 436 -28.79 -22.61 51.94
CA THR A 436 -29.46 -23.81 52.47
C THR A 436 -30.91 -24.09 52.04
N LEU A 437 -31.15 -25.25 51.43
CA LEU A 437 -31.90 -26.35 52.06
C LEU A 437 -31.75 -27.66 51.28
N LYS A 438 -31.37 -28.72 51.99
CA LYS A 438 -31.30 -30.11 51.53
C LYS A 438 -32.71 -30.66 51.32
N ILE A 439 -32.97 -31.37 50.22
CA ILE A 439 -33.86 -32.55 50.18
C ILE A 439 -33.33 -33.52 49.08
N GLU A 440 -33.20 -34.79 49.46
CA GLU A 440 -32.80 -35.96 48.66
C GLU A 440 -33.95 -36.49 47.74
N PRO A 441 -33.68 -37.43 46.82
CA PRO A 441 -34.48 -37.71 45.61
C PRO A 441 -35.67 -38.66 45.89
N PRO A 442 -36.54 -38.93 44.88
CA PRO A 442 -36.42 -40.24 44.21
C PRO A 442 -36.94 -40.34 42.75
N GLU A 443 -36.38 -41.35 42.07
CA GLU A 443 -36.98 -42.41 41.24
C GLU A 443 -37.96 -42.18 40.06
N ASN A 444 -37.62 -42.91 38.98
CA ASN A 444 -38.45 -43.72 38.06
C ASN A 444 -39.43 -43.06 37.09
N GLY A 445 -39.29 -43.46 35.81
CA GLY A 445 -40.30 -43.23 34.77
C GLY A 445 -39.81 -43.57 33.36
N THR A 446 -39.86 -44.85 33.02
CA THR A 446 -39.72 -45.43 31.68
C THR A 446 -40.66 -44.78 30.65
N LEU A 447 -40.20 -44.55 29.42
CA LEU A 447 -40.99 -44.75 28.18
C LEU A 447 -40.12 -44.65 26.93
N SER A 448 -40.30 -45.66 26.09
CA SER A 448 -39.78 -45.93 24.75
C SER A 448 -40.16 -44.89 23.70
N ASN A 449 -39.30 -44.68 22.68
CA ASN A 449 -39.71 -44.63 21.26
C ASN A 449 -38.50 -44.65 20.31
N GLU A 450 -38.65 -45.43 19.24
CA GLU A 450 -37.72 -45.71 18.14
C GLU A 450 -37.43 -44.49 17.21
N PRO A 451 -36.34 -44.53 16.42
CA PRO A 451 -35.95 -43.46 15.50
C PRO A 451 -36.59 -43.60 14.10
N PRO A 452 -36.88 -42.50 13.37
CA PRO A 452 -37.23 -42.57 11.97
C PRO A 452 -36.01 -42.55 11.05
N LYS A 453 -36.19 -43.26 9.94
CA LYS A 453 -35.26 -43.64 8.88
C LYS A 453 -34.82 -42.47 7.98
N GLN A 454 -33.64 -42.64 7.39
CA GLN A 454 -33.13 -41.91 6.24
C GLN A 454 -33.90 -42.28 4.96
N GLU A 455 -34.25 -41.28 4.15
CA GLU A 455 -34.77 -41.44 2.79
C GLU A 455 -33.66 -41.23 1.75
N ASN A 456 -33.65 -42.15 0.79
CA ASN A 456 -32.85 -42.15 -0.43
C ASN A 456 -33.39 -41.13 -1.44
N LEU A 457 -32.50 -40.56 -2.26
CA LEU A 457 -32.84 -39.96 -3.55
C LEU A 457 -31.82 -40.45 -4.59
N GLU A 458 -32.30 -41.39 -5.40
CA GLU A 458 -31.73 -41.78 -6.69
C GLU A 458 -31.93 -40.64 -7.70
N ASN A 459 -30.96 -40.43 -8.59
CA ASN A 459 -31.26 -39.91 -9.92
C ASN A 459 -30.21 -40.39 -10.93
N GLU A 460 -30.74 -40.73 -12.09
CA GLU A 460 -30.23 -41.62 -13.13
C GLU A 460 -29.14 -41.00 -14.02
N SER A 461 -28.26 -41.88 -14.51
CA SER A 461 -27.33 -41.66 -15.62
C SER A 461 -27.98 -42.08 -16.96
N PRO A 462 -27.66 -41.45 -18.09
CA PRO A 462 -27.91 -42.03 -19.41
C PRO A 462 -26.66 -42.70 -20.00
N GLU A 463 -26.82 -44.00 -20.26
CA GLU A 463 -26.38 -44.80 -21.41
C GLU A 463 -25.07 -44.47 -22.15
N GLN A 464 -24.14 -45.43 -22.10
CA GLN A 464 -23.05 -45.61 -23.07
C GLN A 464 -23.47 -46.65 -24.13
N GLU A 465 -23.49 -46.26 -25.40
CA GLU A 465 -23.41 -47.19 -26.54
C GLU A 465 -21.93 -47.42 -26.90
N THR A 466 -21.51 -48.68 -26.81
CA THR A 466 -20.25 -49.21 -27.34
C THR A 466 -20.36 -49.44 -28.85
N ILE A 467 -19.53 -48.77 -29.64
CA ILE A 467 -19.16 -49.20 -31.00
C ILE A 467 -17.69 -49.60 -30.95
N GLY A 468 -17.42 -50.88 -31.17
CA GLY A 468 -16.08 -51.43 -31.30
C GLY A 468 -15.45 -51.09 -32.64
N ASN A 469 -14.14 -50.86 -32.63
CA ASN A 469 -13.27 -50.96 -33.80
C ASN A 469 -11.82 -51.07 -33.33
N GLU A 470 -11.30 -52.29 -33.24
CA GLU A 470 -9.87 -52.57 -33.41
C GLU A 470 -9.73 -53.83 -34.27
N THR A 471 -9.25 -53.64 -35.49
CA THR A 471 -8.65 -54.64 -36.37
C THR A 471 -7.18 -54.86 -35.99
N PRO A 472 -6.64 -56.09 -36.10
CA PRO A 472 -5.21 -56.33 -35.97
C PRO A 472 -4.49 -56.30 -37.33
N GLU A 473 -3.27 -55.75 -37.29
CA GLU A 473 -2.00 -56.14 -37.95
C GLU A 473 -1.89 -56.54 -39.44
N ASN A 474 -0.76 -56.10 -40.01
CA ASN A 474 0.02 -56.62 -41.16
C ASN A 474 -0.38 -56.18 -42.58
N GLU A 475 0.30 -55.16 -43.12
CA GLU A 475 1.47 -55.24 -44.04
C GLU A 475 2.03 -53.85 -44.34
#